data_AF-A0A8H8D8A3-F1
#
_entry.id   AF-A0A8H8D8A3-F1
#
_cell.length_a   1.000
_cell.length_b   1.000
_cell.length_c   1.000
_cell.angle_alpha   90.00
_cell.angle_beta   90.00
_cell.angle_gamma   90.00
#
_symmetry.space_group_name_H-M   'P 1'
#
loop_
_entity.id
_entity.type
_entity.pdbx_description
1 polymer ?
#
loop_
_entity_poly.entity_id
_entity_poly.type
_entity_poly.pdbx_seq_one_letter_code
_entity_poly.pdbx_strand_id
1 'polypeptide(L)'
;MTDPNIEEWFKNYEPKYVEEVNVYPNITTFNRKLYTFGPSEGEVYIKFKSYDANIKSYDEVCYLDTESCVWRVAKDRYICTAYSSDETKVAIIGELGQRYIQKNKFDSYNLKIKSPEEWEVVPITEVYDYKTVTAEELCKRAQARITLGFEDYFDNIRIGTLNSSSYAKMQSSLPDDKK
;
A
#
# COMPACT_ATOMS: atom_id res chain seq x y z
N MET A 1 5.63 -26.11 -4.08
CA MET A 1 6.32 -25.67 -5.30
C MET A 1 6.50 -24.18 -5.20
N THR A 2 7.75 -23.71 -5.13
CA THR A 2 8.09 -22.30 -5.35
C THR A 2 7.70 -21.97 -6.78
N ASP A 3 6.89 -20.93 -6.97
CA ASP A 3 6.48 -20.43 -8.28
C ASP A 3 7.73 -19.80 -8.92
N PRO A 4 8.36 -20.39 -9.95
CA PRO A 4 9.70 -19.97 -10.41
C PRO A 4 9.74 -18.50 -10.88
N ASN A 5 8.59 -17.95 -11.27
CA ASN A 5 8.47 -16.56 -11.71
C ASN A 5 8.43 -15.56 -10.55
N ILE A 6 8.32 -16.01 -9.30
CA ILE A 6 8.21 -15.10 -8.17
C ILE A 6 9.51 -14.32 -7.92
N GLU A 7 10.66 -14.95 -8.16
CA GLU A 7 11.96 -14.31 -7.93
C GLU A 7 12.18 -13.13 -8.89
N GLU A 8 11.66 -13.23 -10.11
CA GLU A 8 11.76 -12.18 -11.12
C GLU A 8 11.05 -10.90 -10.71
N TRP A 9 9.93 -11.00 -9.97
CA TRP A 9 9.28 -9.83 -9.37
C TRP A 9 10.21 -9.10 -8.40
N PHE A 10 11.05 -9.82 -7.66
CA PHE A 10 11.88 -9.26 -6.59
C PHE A 10 13.33 -9.03 -7.00
N LYS A 11 13.71 -9.25 -8.26
CA LYS A 11 15.11 -9.17 -8.72
C LYS A 11 15.79 -7.81 -8.44
N ASN A 12 15.02 -6.73 -8.47
CA ASN A 12 15.48 -5.34 -8.27
C ASN A 12 14.93 -4.72 -6.97
N TYR A 13 14.42 -5.55 -6.06
CA TYR A 13 13.80 -5.13 -4.81
C TYR A 13 14.73 -5.41 -3.64
N GLU A 14 15.09 -4.37 -2.89
CA GLU A 14 15.92 -4.53 -1.68
C GLU A 14 15.02 -4.46 -0.42
N PRO A 15 14.70 -5.60 0.23
CA PRO A 15 13.73 -5.60 1.31
C PRO A 15 14.26 -4.95 2.58
N LYS A 16 13.58 -3.89 3.03
CA LYS A 16 13.58 -3.45 4.43
C LYS A 16 12.36 -4.05 5.13
N TYR A 17 12.59 -5.06 5.97
CA TYR A 17 11.52 -5.72 6.72
C TYR A 17 10.91 -4.79 7.76
N VAL A 18 9.60 -4.92 7.93
CA VAL A 18 8.83 -4.19 8.93
C VAL A 18 8.52 -5.13 10.08
N GLU A 19 8.85 -4.70 11.30
CA GLU A 19 8.52 -5.45 12.49
C GLU A 19 7.01 -5.51 12.70
N GLU A 20 6.50 -6.67 13.10
CA GLU A 20 5.08 -6.89 13.37
C GLU A 20 4.73 -6.43 14.80
N VAL A 21 4.86 -5.12 15.04
CA VAL A 21 4.56 -4.49 16.33
C VAL A 21 3.26 -3.68 16.25
N ASN A 22 2.53 -3.62 17.37
CA ASN A 22 1.36 -2.77 17.49
C ASN A 22 1.81 -1.29 17.57
N VAL A 23 1.47 -0.50 16.54
CA VAL A 23 1.83 0.91 16.40
C VAL A 23 0.71 1.86 16.81
N TYR A 24 -0.39 1.38 17.40
CA TYR A 24 -1.56 2.18 17.79
C TYR A 24 -1.27 3.54 18.44
N PRO A 25 -0.33 3.70 19.40
CA PRO A 25 -0.07 5.02 19.97
C PRO A 25 0.61 6.01 18.99
N ASN A 26 1.19 5.53 17.89
CA ASN A 26 1.99 6.31 16.94
C ASN A 26 1.25 6.56 15.62
N ILE A 27 -0.02 6.16 15.51
CA ILE A 27 -0.77 6.30 14.26
C ILE A 27 -1.30 7.72 14.08
N THR A 28 -1.25 8.18 12.83
CA THR A 28 -1.74 9.50 12.43
C THR A 28 -2.73 9.35 11.28
N THR A 29 -3.67 10.28 11.17
CA THR A 29 -4.59 10.32 10.02
C THR A 29 -3.85 10.51 8.70
N PHE A 30 -2.72 11.22 8.72
CA PHE A 30 -1.88 11.49 7.55
C PHE A 30 -1.33 10.21 6.90
N ASN A 31 -1.08 9.16 7.70
CA ASN A 31 -0.45 7.92 7.25
C ASN A 31 -1.41 6.71 7.30
N ARG A 32 -2.72 6.96 7.36
CA ARG A 32 -3.77 5.93 7.49
C ARG A 32 -3.68 4.79 6.47
N LYS A 33 -3.20 5.08 5.26
CA LYS A 33 -3.00 4.09 4.19
C LYS A 33 -1.92 3.05 4.49
N LEU A 34 -0.99 3.32 5.41
CA LEU A 34 0.02 2.35 5.84
C LEU A 34 -0.50 1.36 6.87
N TYR A 35 -1.66 1.61 7.46
CA TYR A 35 -2.11 0.86 8.63
C TYR A 35 -3.12 -0.24 8.27
N THR A 36 -2.92 -1.40 8.90
CA THR A 36 -3.92 -2.45 9.05
C THR A 36 -4.44 -2.48 10.47
N PHE A 37 -5.76 -2.51 10.63
CA PHE A 37 -6.44 -2.48 11.93
C PHE A 37 -6.72 -3.91 12.36
N GLY A 38 -6.24 -4.27 13.55
CA GLY A 38 -6.34 -5.60 14.12
C GLY A 38 -7.78 -6.05 14.37
N PRO A 39 -7.98 -7.31 14.80
CA PRO A 39 -9.29 -7.80 15.22
C PRO A 39 -9.71 -7.21 16.58
N SER A 40 -8.73 -6.86 17.43
CA SER A 40 -8.94 -6.27 18.76
C SER A 40 -8.89 -4.74 18.70
N GLU A 41 -9.67 -4.08 19.54
CA GLU A 41 -9.56 -2.63 19.75
C GLU A 41 -8.15 -2.25 20.22
N GLY A 42 -7.63 -1.13 19.73
CA GLY A 42 -6.28 -0.68 20.07
C GLY A 42 -5.15 -1.44 19.38
N GLU A 43 -5.43 -2.34 18.44
CA GLU A 43 -4.41 -3.01 17.62
C GLU A 43 -4.29 -2.41 16.23
N VAL A 44 -3.12 -1.87 15.89
CA VAL A 44 -2.80 -1.38 14.55
C VAL A 44 -1.39 -1.76 14.15
N TYR A 45 -1.19 -2.19 12.91
CA TYR A 45 0.09 -2.64 12.39
C TYR A 45 0.37 -1.97 11.05
N ILE A 46 1.64 -1.92 10.65
CA ILE A 46 1.98 -1.53 9.28
C ILE A 46 1.54 -2.63 8.32
N LYS A 47 0.92 -2.24 7.20
CA LYS A 47 0.33 -3.17 6.22
C LYS A 47 1.37 -3.95 5.42
N PHE A 48 2.61 -3.50 5.41
CA PHE A 48 3.72 -4.10 4.69
C PHE A 48 4.46 -5.10 5.57
N LYS A 49 4.84 -6.24 4.98
CA LYS A 49 5.85 -7.14 5.54
C LYS A 49 7.25 -6.56 5.33
N SER A 50 7.46 -5.93 4.18
CA SER A 50 8.68 -5.23 3.82
C SER A 50 8.38 -4.15 2.78
N TYR A 51 9.23 -3.13 2.70
CA TYR A 51 9.22 -2.13 1.64
C TYR A 51 10.65 -1.91 1.13
N ASP A 52 10.81 -1.29 -0.03
CA ASP A 52 12.14 -1.15 -0.65
C ASP A 52 13.05 -0.24 0.19
N ALA A 53 14.30 -0.65 0.42
CA ALA A 53 15.28 0.05 1.25
C ALA A 53 15.70 1.42 0.69
N ASN A 54 15.43 1.69 -0.59
CA ASN A 54 15.64 2.99 -1.19
C ASN A 54 14.57 4.02 -0.80
N ILE A 55 13.45 3.58 -0.21
CA ILE A 55 12.43 4.45 0.37
C ILE A 55 12.82 4.77 1.82
N LYS A 56 13.08 6.05 2.13
CA LYS A 56 13.81 6.42 3.36
C LYS A 56 12.90 6.65 4.56
N SER A 57 11.62 6.91 4.35
CA SER A 57 10.67 7.22 5.43
C SER A 57 9.27 6.66 5.17
N TYR A 58 8.44 6.56 6.22
CA TYR A 58 7.03 6.17 6.06
C TYR A 58 6.22 7.20 5.30
N ASP A 59 6.59 8.48 5.34
CA ASP A 59 5.91 9.52 4.56
C ASP A 59 6.12 9.31 3.06
N GLU A 60 7.32 8.90 2.65
CA GLU A 60 7.61 8.51 1.26
C GLU A 60 6.85 7.24 0.85
N VAL A 61 6.75 6.23 1.72
CA VAL A 61 5.92 5.04 1.44
C VAL A 61 4.46 5.47 1.25
N CYS A 62 3.94 6.35 2.10
CA CYS A 62 2.60 6.91 1.99
C CYS A 62 2.37 7.68 0.68
N TYR A 63 3.37 8.45 0.28
CA TYR A 63 3.37 9.20 -0.96
C TYR A 63 3.28 8.24 -2.16
N LEU A 64 4.18 7.27 -2.24
CA LEU A 64 4.22 6.27 -3.32
C LEU A 64 2.95 5.42 -3.38
N ASP A 65 2.41 5.02 -2.22
CA ASP A 65 1.17 4.25 -2.10
C ASP A 65 -0.10 5.03 -2.51
N THR A 66 0.04 6.34 -2.79
CA THR A 66 -1.07 7.14 -3.33
C THR A 66 -1.30 6.87 -4.81
N GLU A 67 -0.25 6.54 -5.55
CA GLU A 67 -0.29 6.31 -7.01
C GLU A 67 -0.01 4.84 -7.37
N SER A 68 -0.12 3.96 -6.38
CA SER A 68 0.25 2.57 -6.51
C SER A 68 -0.91 1.64 -6.89
N CYS A 69 -0.57 0.48 -7.43
CA CYS A 69 -1.48 -0.66 -7.55
C CYS A 69 -1.07 -1.82 -6.64
N VAL A 70 -2.05 -2.59 -6.17
CA VAL A 70 -1.77 -3.86 -5.47
C VAL A 70 -1.95 -5.02 -6.44
N TRP A 71 -0.90 -5.82 -6.61
CA TRP A 71 -0.90 -6.99 -7.49
C TRP A 71 -0.75 -8.28 -6.71
N ARG A 72 -1.48 -9.30 -7.15
CA ARG A 72 -1.27 -10.68 -6.72
C ARG A 72 -0.18 -11.29 -7.60
N VAL A 73 0.91 -11.75 -7.00
CA VAL A 73 2.08 -12.29 -7.73
C VAL A 73 2.36 -13.75 -7.43
N ALA A 74 1.73 -14.29 -6.39
CA ALA A 74 1.62 -15.73 -6.16
C ALA A 74 0.32 -16.01 -5.40
N LYS A 75 0.04 -17.28 -5.12
CA LYS A 75 -1.16 -17.71 -4.39
C LYS A 75 -1.46 -16.85 -3.15
N ASP A 76 -0.47 -16.65 -2.29
CA ASP A 76 -0.63 -15.94 -1.01
C ASP A 76 0.33 -14.73 -0.89
N ARG A 77 0.78 -14.18 -2.04
CA ARG A 77 1.74 -13.06 -2.08
C ARG A 77 1.19 -11.90 -2.89
N TYR A 78 1.22 -10.73 -2.26
CA TYR A 78 0.76 -9.48 -2.83
C TYR A 78 1.83 -8.41 -2.69
N ILE A 79 2.01 -7.62 -3.74
CA ILE A 79 2.95 -6.50 -3.78
C ILE A 79 2.21 -5.22 -4.08
N CYS A 80 2.75 -4.10 -3.58
CA CYS A 80 2.36 -2.76 -3.96
C CYS A 80 3.38 -2.24 -4.97
N THR A 81 2.92 -1.75 -6.12
CA THR A 81 3.75 -1.34 -7.25
C THR A 81 3.54 0.11 -7.62
N ALA A 82 4.60 0.75 -8.13
CA ALA A 82 4.56 2.07 -8.76
C ALA A 82 4.93 1.92 -10.25
N TYR A 83 4.22 2.65 -11.11
CA TYR A 83 4.54 2.73 -12.54
C TYR A 83 5.56 3.81 -12.80
N SER A 84 6.39 3.61 -13.82
CA SER A 84 7.16 4.72 -14.40
C SER A 84 6.28 5.52 -15.37
N SER A 85 6.79 6.65 -15.89
CA SER A 85 6.15 7.37 -17.01
C SER A 85 6.01 6.49 -18.27
N ASP A 86 6.91 5.53 -18.44
CA ASP A 86 6.71 4.39 -19.33
C ASP A 86 5.91 3.33 -18.58
N GLU A 87 4.64 3.18 -18.96
CA GLU A 87 3.71 2.25 -18.32
C GLU A 87 4.13 0.78 -18.47
N THR A 88 5.13 0.44 -19.30
CA THR A 88 5.65 -0.93 -19.38
C THR A 88 6.61 -1.28 -18.25
N LYS A 89 7.09 -0.27 -17.51
CA LYS A 89 8.05 -0.43 -16.41
C LYS A 89 7.36 -0.30 -15.06
N VAL A 90 7.72 -1.20 -14.15
CA VAL A 90 7.13 -1.27 -12.82
C VAL A 90 8.21 -1.45 -11.75
N ALA A 91 8.07 -0.76 -10.64
CA ALA A 91 8.89 -0.98 -9.45
C ALA A 91 8.03 -1.43 -8.27
N ILE A 92 8.65 -2.21 -7.37
CA ILE A 92 8.00 -2.66 -6.14
C ILE A 92 8.23 -1.63 -5.04
N ILE A 93 7.13 -1.12 -4.46
CA ILE A 93 7.16 -0.32 -3.23
C ILE A 93 7.36 -1.25 -2.04
N GLY A 94 6.61 -2.35 -1.98
CA GLY A 94 6.73 -3.32 -0.89
C GLY A 94 5.84 -4.55 -1.02
N GLU A 95 6.16 -5.57 -0.23
CA GLU A 95 5.36 -6.78 -0.07
C GLU A 95 4.34 -6.59 1.07
N LEU A 96 3.08 -6.93 0.82
CA LEU A 96 2.03 -6.83 1.83
C LEU A 96 2.18 -7.89 2.92
N GLY A 97 1.88 -7.51 4.15
CA GLY A 97 1.81 -8.40 5.29
C GLY A 97 0.56 -9.26 5.28
N GLN A 98 0.68 -10.50 5.77
CA GLN A 98 -0.42 -11.47 5.82
C GLN A 98 -1.63 -10.94 6.60
N ARG A 99 -1.41 -10.19 7.68
CA ARG A 99 -2.47 -9.56 8.46
C ARG A 99 -3.32 -8.61 7.61
N TYR A 100 -2.69 -7.79 6.76
CA TYR A 100 -3.41 -6.88 5.87
C TYR A 100 -4.18 -7.63 4.78
N ILE A 101 -3.56 -8.66 4.20
CA ILE A 101 -4.19 -9.55 3.19
C ILE A 101 -5.45 -10.19 3.78
N GLN A 102 -5.34 -10.80 4.96
CA GLN A 102 -6.44 -11.49 5.64
C GLN A 102 -7.55 -10.53 6.09
N LYS A 103 -7.19 -9.42 6.74
CA LYS A 103 -8.15 -8.42 7.26
C LYS A 103 -9.03 -7.87 6.15
N ASN A 104 -8.45 -7.63 4.98
CA ASN A 104 -9.15 -7.10 3.82
C ASN A 104 -9.62 -8.20 2.86
N LYS A 105 -9.52 -9.48 3.24
CA LYS A 105 -10.02 -10.65 2.49
C LYS A 105 -9.54 -10.68 1.03
N PHE A 106 -8.27 -10.36 0.80
CA PHE A 106 -7.70 -10.27 -0.56
C PHE A 106 -7.92 -11.54 -1.38
N ASP A 107 -7.81 -12.71 -0.75
CA ASP A 107 -7.99 -14.01 -1.41
C ASP A 107 -9.43 -14.31 -1.83
N SER A 108 -10.42 -13.56 -1.31
CA SER A 108 -11.83 -13.71 -1.68
C SER A 108 -12.18 -13.07 -3.02
N TYR A 109 -11.34 -12.16 -3.54
CA TYR A 109 -11.65 -11.37 -4.75
C TYR A 109 -11.31 -12.08 -6.07
N ASN A 110 -10.96 -13.37 -6.05
CA ASN A 110 -10.56 -14.15 -7.23
C ASN A 110 -9.59 -13.42 -8.18
N LEU A 111 -8.59 -12.74 -7.61
CA LEU A 111 -7.62 -11.93 -8.35
C LEU A 111 -6.68 -12.84 -9.16
N LYS A 112 -6.47 -12.48 -10.43
CA LYS A 112 -5.50 -13.14 -11.32
C LYS A 112 -4.07 -12.92 -10.80
N ILE A 113 -3.25 -13.96 -10.87
CA ILE A 113 -1.81 -13.86 -10.61
C ILE A 113 -1.15 -13.19 -11.81
N LYS A 114 -0.38 -12.13 -11.57
CA LYS A 114 0.35 -11.37 -12.58
C LYS A 114 1.67 -12.04 -12.93
N SER A 115 1.99 -12.10 -14.22
CA SER A 115 3.29 -12.57 -14.72
C SER A 115 4.29 -11.42 -14.78
N PRO A 116 5.54 -11.59 -14.30
CA PRO A 116 6.57 -10.57 -14.46
C PRO A 116 7.02 -10.42 -15.91
N GLU A 117 6.75 -11.40 -16.80
CA GLU A 117 7.11 -11.31 -18.22
C GLU A 117 6.30 -10.25 -18.99
N GLU A 118 5.17 -9.82 -18.44
CA GLU A 118 4.33 -8.75 -19.01
C GLU A 118 4.90 -7.35 -18.72
N TRP A 119 5.93 -7.24 -17.86
CA TRP A 119 6.42 -5.97 -17.34
C TRP A 119 7.94 -5.95 -17.22
N GLU A 120 8.56 -4.80 -17.47
CA GLU A 120 9.95 -4.61 -17.10
C GLU A 120 10.02 -4.21 -15.62
N VAL A 121 10.39 -5.17 -14.76
CA VAL A 121 10.60 -4.91 -13.33
C VAL A 121 11.91 -4.16 -13.13
N VAL A 122 11.83 -2.89 -12.70
CA VAL A 122 12.95 -1.96 -12.51
C VAL A 122 13.16 -1.61 -11.03
N PRO A 123 14.36 -1.16 -10.62
CA PRO A 123 14.57 -0.63 -9.27
C PRO A 123 13.70 0.60 -9.01
N ILE A 124 13.27 0.80 -7.77
CA ILE A 124 12.41 1.93 -7.37
C ILE A 124 13.05 3.28 -7.71
N THR A 125 14.38 3.36 -7.77
CA THR A 125 15.13 4.58 -8.12
C THR A 125 14.93 5.05 -9.57
N GLU A 126 14.44 4.19 -10.47
CA GLU A 126 14.08 4.59 -11.84
C GLU A 126 12.70 5.25 -11.93
N VAL A 127 11.80 4.94 -11.00
CA VAL A 127 10.44 5.50 -10.98
C VAL A 127 10.27 6.59 -9.92
N TYR A 128 11.22 6.68 -8.99
CA TYR A 128 11.15 7.55 -7.83
C TYR A 128 12.52 8.07 -7.41
N ASP A 129 12.66 9.40 -7.34
CA ASP A 129 13.81 10.05 -6.72
C ASP A 129 13.36 10.77 -5.44
N TYR A 130 13.86 10.32 -4.29
CA TYR A 130 13.54 10.92 -2.99
C TYR A 130 13.87 12.42 -2.91
N LYS A 131 14.84 12.91 -3.70
CA LYS A 131 15.22 14.32 -3.73
C LYS A 131 14.16 15.21 -4.39
N THR A 132 13.27 14.63 -5.18
CA THR A 132 12.19 15.35 -5.85
C THR A 132 10.96 15.54 -4.96
N VAL A 133 10.89 14.81 -3.84
CA VAL A 133 9.79 14.93 -2.88
C VAL A 133 10.03 16.11 -1.94
N THR A 134 9.19 17.13 -2.06
CA THR A 134 9.20 18.29 -1.18
C THR A 134 8.23 18.11 -0.02
N ALA A 135 8.47 18.83 1.08
CA ALA A 135 7.53 18.89 2.20
C ALA A 135 6.13 19.39 1.76
N GLU A 136 6.08 20.31 0.80
CA GLU A 136 4.83 20.81 0.23
C GLU A 136 4.03 19.70 -0.48
N GLU A 137 4.69 18.88 -1.30
CA GLU A 137 4.02 17.78 -2.00
C GLU A 137 3.54 16.70 -1.03
N LEU A 138 4.33 16.36 -0.02
CA LEU A 138 3.91 15.46 1.06
C LEU A 138 2.67 16.00 1.78
N CYS A 139 2.69 17.27 2.19
CA CYS A 139 1.55 17.93 2.84
C CYS A 139 0.32 17.95 1.95
N LYS A 140 0.45 18.31 0.67
CA LYS A 140 -0.65 18.36 -0.29
C LYS A 140 -1.29 16.98 -0.47
N ARG A 141 -0.49 15.93 -0.64
CA ARG A 141 -0.99 14.55 -0.77
C ARG A 141 -1.63 14.07 0.51
N ALA A 142 -1.05 14.39 1.67
CA ALA A 142 -1.61 14.02 2.96
C ALA A 142 -2.91 14.75 3.27
N GLN A 143 -3.01 16.03 2.91
CA GLN A 143 -4.23 16.82 3.02
C GLN A 143 -5.32 16.30 2.09
N ALA A 144 -4.99 15.97 0.83
CA ALA A 144 -5.96 15.37 -0.10
C ALA A 144 -6.58 14.08 0.47
N ARG A 145 -5.79 13.25 1.18
CA ARG A 145 -6.30 12.07 1.87
C ARG A 145 -7.25 12.44 3.01
N ILE A 146 -6.86 13.39 3.85
CA ILE A 146 -7.66 13.83 4.99
C ILE A 146 -9.01 14.41 4.56
N THR A 147 -9.03 15.25 3.52
CA THR A 147 -10.26 15.97 3.11
C THR A 147 -11.39 15.02 2.69
N LEU A 148 -11.08 13.83 2.18
CA LEU A 148 -12.08 12.87 1.68
C LEU A 148 -12.66 11.93 2.74
N GLY A 149 -12.25 12.03 4.01
CA GLY A 149 -12.73 11.09 5.03
C GLY A 149 -12.13 11.30 6.42
N PHE A 150 -11.83 12.55 6.81
CA PHE A 150 -11.14 12.85 8.06
C PHE A 150 -11.81 12.22 9.29
N GLU A 151 -13.12 12.44 9.45
CA GLU A 151 -13.89 11.90 10.59
C GLU A 151 -13.84 10.38 10.60
N ASP A 152 -14.13 9.73 9.47
CA ASP A 152 -14.10 8.27 9.33
C ASP A 152 -12.69 7.71 9.62
N TYR A 153 -11.63 8.34 9.13
CA TYR A 153 -10.26 7.90 9.39
C TYR A 153 -9.85 8.10 10.84
N PHE A 154 -10.24 9.22 11.45
CA PHE A 154 -9.96 9.51 12.84
C PHE A 154 -10.73 8.60 13.78
N ASP A 155 -11.98 8.29 13.45
CA ASP A 155 -12.79 7.35 14.21
C ASP A 155 -12.22 5.94 14.11
N ASN A 156 -11.84 5.48 12.91
CA ASN A 156 -11.14 4.20 12.76
C ASN A 156 -9.85 4.13 13.60
N ILE A 157 -9.10 5.24 13.67
CA ILE A 157 -7.91 5.39 14.52
C ILE A 157 -8.28 5.29 16.00
N ARG A 158 -9.36 5.91 16.46
CA ARG A 158 -9.80 5.90 17.87
C ARG A 158 -10.37 4.58 18.35
N ILE A 159 -11.03 3.83 17.47
CA ILE A 159 -11.74 2.58 17.81
C ILE A 159 -10.90 1.35 17.48
N GLY A 160 -9.75 1.52 16.84
CA GLY A 160 -8.89 0.41 16.40
C GLY A 160 -9.56 -0.56 15.41
N THR A 161 -10.68 -0.18 14.78
CA THR A 161 -11.44 -1.04 13.86
C THR A 161 -11.92 -0.26 12.64
N LEU A 162 -12.25 -0.97 11.55
CA LEU A 162 -12.84 -0.39 10.35
C LEU A 162 -14.35 -0.27 10.53
N ASN A 163 -14.90 0.95 10.51
CA ASN A 163 -16.33 1.15 10.42
C ASN A 163 -16.84 0.73 9.03
N SER A 164 -17.69 -0.30 8.98
CA SER A 164 -18.27 -0.86 7.74
C SER A 164 -19.08 0.14 6.91
N SER A 165 -19.51 1.27 7.48
CA SER A 165 -20.23 2.34 6.78
C SER A 165 -19.36 3.19 5.85
N SER A 166 -18.06 3.32 6.15
CA SER A 166 -17.13 4.20 5.41
C SER A 166 -16.75 3.64 4.02
N TYR A 167 -16.67 2.31 3.88
CA TYR A 167 -16.48 1.63 2.59
C TYR A 167 -17.65 1.85 1.62
N ALA A 168 -18.89 1.86 2.13
CA ALA A 168 -20.08 2.09 1.32
C ALA A 168 -20.17 3.54 0.82
N LYS A 169 -19.74 4.51 1.65
CA LYS A 169 -19.69 5.93 1.27
C LYS A 169 -18.60 6.22 0.22
N MET A 170 -17.40 5.64 0.35
CA MET A 170 -16.33 5.81 -0.66
C MET A 170 -16.70 5.24 -2.04
N GLN A 171 -17.41 4.10 -2.11
CA GLN A 171 -17.89 3.57 -3.39
C GLN A 171 -18.94 4.47 -4.06
N SER A 172 -19.75 5.17 -3.26
CA SER A 172 -20.77 6.11 -3.79
C SER A 172 -20.21 7.44 -4.30
N SER A 173 -18.93 7.75 -4.01
CA SER A 173 -18.27 9.00 -4.42
C SER A 173 -17.30 8.84 -5.59
N LEU A 174 -17.10 7.62 -6.10
CA LEU A 174 -16.39 7.42 -7.37
C LEU A 174 -17.33 7.82 -8.52
N PRO A 175 -16.89 8.63 -9.49
CA PRO A 175 -17.68 8.86 -10.70
C PRO A 175 -17.99 7.50 -11.34
N ASP A 176 -19.27 7.26 -11.66
CA ASP A 176 -19.66 6.15 -12.52
C ASP A 176 -18.93 6.31 -13.85
N ASP A 177 -17.85 5.55 -14.05
CA ASP A 177 -17.26 5.35 -15.37
C ASP A 177 -18.23 4.49 -16.20
N LYS A 178 -19.31 5.12 -16.67
CA LYS A 178 -20.11 4.66 -17.79
C LYS A 178 -19.73 5.46 -19.02
N LYS A 179 -18.87 4.88 -19.85
CA LYS A 179 -18.90 5.05 -21.30
C LYS A 179 -18.68 3.70 -21.97
#